data_AF-A0A7G8HLB3-F1
#
_entry.id   AF-A0A7G8HLB3-F1
#
_cell.length_a   1.000
_cell.length_b   1.000
_cell.length_c   1.000
_cell.angle_alpha   90.00
_cell.angle_beta   90.00
_cell.angle_gamma   90.00
#
_symmetry.space_group_name_H-M   'P 1'
#
loop_
_entity.id
_entity.type
_entity.pdbx_description
1 polymer ?
#
loop_
_entity_poly.entity_id
_entity_poly.type
_entity_poly.pdbx_seq_one_letter_code
_entity_poly.pdbx_strand_id
1 'polypeptide(L)'
;MRALKTLRNILETEFKGVYALKVIDVLKNPQLAEEDKILATPTLSKILPPPVRRIIGDLSDRERVLIGLDLLYDELADNSLTSTLMDALEDADTTDSDS
;
A
#
# COMPACT_ATOMS: atom_id res chain seq x y z
N MET A 1 22.44 -0.16 7.52
CA MET A 1 21.10 0.25 7.06
C MET A 1 20.26 -0.99 6.72
N ARG A 2 19.48 -1.53 7.65
CA ARG A 2 18.61 -2.71 7.39
C ARG A 2 17.19 -2.29 6.96
N ALA A 3 16.61 -1.30 7.64
CA ALA A 3 15.27 -0.75 7.35
C ALA A 3 15.01 -0.43 5.87
N LEU A 4 15.92 0.29 5.20
CA LEU A 4 15.76 0.66 3.78
C LEU A 4 15.74 -0.57 2.85
N LYS A 5 16.54 -1.59 3.15
CA LYS A 5 16.62 -2.80 2.32
C LYS A 5 15.36 -3.64 2.49
N THR A 6 14.87 -3.79 3.72
CA THR A 6 13.59 -4.46 4.00
C THR A 6 12.44 -3.73 3.30
N LEU A 7 12.39 -2.40 3.42
CA LEU A 7 11.37 -1.59 2.77
C LEU A 7 11.39 -1.75 1.25
N ARG A 8 12.56 -1.66 0.61
CA ARG A 8 12.70 -1.88 -0.84
C ARG A 8 12.21 -3.26 -1.26
N ASN A 9 12.59 -4.31 -0.54
CA ASN A 9 12.13 -5.66 -0.85
C ASN A 9 10.60 -5.77 -0.77
N ILE A 10 9.97 -5.19 0.25
CA ILE A 10 8.51 -5.20 0.41
C ILE A 10 7.85 -4.45 -0.77
N LEU A 11 8.34 -3.24 -1.08
CA LEU A 11 7.80 -2.43 -2.17
C LEU A 11 7.98 -3.10 -3.55
N GLU A 12 9.09 -3.79 -3.79
CA GLU A 12 9.34 -4.54 -5.03
C GLU A 12 8.51 -5.84 -5.13
N THR A 13 8.08 -6.41 -4.01
CA THR A 13 7.29 -7.65 -4.01
C THR A 13 5.81 -7.34 -4.16
N GLU A 14 5.32 -6.34 -3.43
CA GLU A 14 3.88 -6.04 -3.31
C GLU A 14 3.43 -4.88 -4.22
N PHE A 15 4.30 -3.89 -4.51
CA PHE A 15 3.93 -2.62 -5.16
C PHE A 15 4.65 -2.38 -6.48
N LYS A 16 4.83 -3.41 -7.31
CA LYS A 16 5.53 -3.27 -8.61
C LYS A 16 4.89 -2.19 -9.49
N GLY A 17 5.57 -1.04 -9.59
CA GLY A 17 5.26 0.04 -10.53
C GLY A 17 4.41 1.20 -9.99
N VAL A 18 3.98 1.17 -8.72
CA VAL A 18 3.02 2.14 -8.16
C VAL A 18 3.48 2.83 -6.87
N TYR A 19 4.80 2.93 -6.64
CA TYR A 19 5.35 3.70 -5.51
C TYR A 19 6.45 4.67 -5.93
N ALA A 20 6.55 5.77 -5.20
CA ALA A 20 7.67 6.70 -5.25
C ALA A 20 8.32 6.76 -3.86
N LEU A 21 9.58 6.31 -3.76
CA LEU A 21 10.33 6.32 -2.50
C LEU A 21 11.28 7.53 -2.46
N LYS A 22 11.08 8.43 -1.49
CA LYS A 22 11.98 9.54 -1.21
C LYS A 22 12.68 9.30 0.13
N VAL A 23 14.01 9.23 0.12
CA VAL A 23 14.83 9.10 1.33
C VAL A 23 15.36 10.48 1.70
N ILE A 24 15.04 10.95 2.90
CA ILE A 24 15.50 12.23 3.42
C ILE A 24 16.44 11.96 4.58
N ASP A 25 17.65 12.52 4.50
CA ASP A 25 18.61 12.49 5.58
C ASP A 25 18.39 13.69 6.49
N VAL A 26 17.91 13.44 7.72
CA VAL A 26 17.61 14.48 8.71
C VAL A 26 18.86 15.21 9.20
N LEU A 27 20.05 14.59 9.10
CA LEU A 27 21.31 15.25 9.46
C LEU A 27 21.73 16.27 8.40
N LYS A 28 21.32 16.06 7.14
CA LYS A 28 21.60 16.98 6.03
C LYS A 28 20.52 18.05 5.88
N ASN A 29 19.26 17.71 6.12
CA ASN A 29 18.12 18.60 5.96
C ASN A 29 17.25 18.60 7.23
N PRO A 30 17.74 19.21 8.34
CA PRO A 30 16.99 19.25 9.60
C PRO A 30 15.68 20.06 9.47
N GLN A 31 15.61 21.07 8.58
CA GLN A 31 14.39 21.85 8.39
C GLN A 31 13.20 20.99 7.95
N LEU A 32 13.42 20.05 7.02
CA LEU A 32 12.35 19.13 6.58
C LEU A 32 11.88 18.23 7.73
N ALA A 33 12.79 17.81 8.61
CA ALA A 33 12.44 17.01 9.78
C ALA A 33 11.57 17.81 10.77
N GLU A 34 11.84 19.10 10.93
CA GLU A 34 11.08 20.01 11.79
C GLU A 34 9.70 20.33 11.22
N GLU A 35 9.62 20.64 9.92
CA GLU A 35 8.35 20.86 9.19
C GLU A 35 7.43 19.64 9.30
N ASP A 36 7.98 18.44 9.10
CA ASP A 36 7.26 17.18 9.25
C ASP A 36 7.12 16.73 10.71
N LYS A 37 7.60 17.49 11.71
CA LYS A 37 7.57 17.15 13.14
C LYS A 37 8.10 15.73 13.44
N ILE A 38 9.21 15.35 12.81
CA ILE A 38 9.86 14.05 12.99
C ILE A 38 10.60 14.06 14.34
N LEU A 39 10.00 13.41 15.34
CA LEU A 39 10.58 13.29 16.69
C LEU A 39 11.56 12.12 16.83
N ALA A 40 11.44 11.12 15.95
CA ALA A 40 12.21 9.89 16.03
C ALA A 40 12.71 9.45 14.65
N THR A 41 13.89 8.83 14.61
CA THR A 41 14.42 8.16 13.42
C THR A 41 14.63 6.68 13.72
N PRO A 42 14.29 5.77 12.80
CA PRO A 42 13.72 5.97 11.45
C PRO A 42 12.19 6.22 11.48
N THR A 43 11.71 7.11 10.60
CA THR A 43 10.28 7.37 10.38
C THR A 43 9.94 7.15 8.90
N LEU A 44 8.84 6.47 8.63
CA LEU A 44 8.26 6.26 7.30
C LEU A 44 6.89 6.94 7.22
N SER A 45 6.69 7.80 6.23
CA SER A 45 5.42 8.51 6.02
C SER A 45 4.83 8.16 4.64
N LYS A 46 3.60 7.65 4.60
CA LYS A 46 2.78 7.55 3.39
C LYS A 46 2.08 8.88 3.17
N ILE A 47 2.42 9.58 2.10
CA ILE A 47 1.78 10.85 1.73
C ILE A 47 0.56 10.58 0.82
N LEU A 48 0.69 9.62 -0.09
CA LEU A 48 -0.33 9.26 -1.08
C LEU A 48 -0.46 7.74 -1.18
N PRO A 49 -1.66 7.22 -1.48
CA PRO A 49 -2.95 7.94 -1.48
C PRO A 49 -3.36 8.36 -0.05
N PRO A 50 -4.19 9.40 0.12
CA PRO A 50 -4.76 9.76 1.43
C PRO A 50 -5.54 8.58 2.03
N PRO A 51 -5.57 8.40 3.36
CA PRO A 51 -5.04 9.28 4.40
C PRO A 51 -3.52 9.14 4.63
N VAL A 52 -2.90 10.25 5.06
CA VAL A 52 -1.47 10.27 5.41
C VAL A 52 -1.24 9.40 6.65
N ARG A 53 -0.38 8.39 6.54
CA ARG A 53 -0.02 7.51 7.65
C ARG A 53 1.47 7.54 7.94
N ARG A 54 1.84 7.36 9.21
CA ARG A 54 3.23 7.44 9.66
C ARG A 54 3.55 6.25 10.56
N ILE A 55 4.72 5.66 10.35
CA ILE A 55 5.26 4.55 11.13
C ILE A 55 6.62 4.99 11.66
N ILE A 56 6.84 4.76 12.95
CA ILE A 56 8.12 4.98 13.61
C ILE A 56 8.67 3.61 13.98
N GLY A 57 9.93 3.35 13.63
CA GLY A 57 10.59 2.09 14.00
C GLY A 57 11.60 1.60 12.98
N ASP A 58 12.14 0.41 13.23
CA ASP A 58 13.22 -0.20 12.45
C ASP A 58 12.76 -0.81 11.12
N LEU A 59 11.46 -0.80 10.83
CA LEU A 59 10.83 -1.37 9.63
C LEU A 59 11.26 -2.82 9.37
N SER A 60 11.66 -3.56 10.41
CA SER A 60 12.10 -4.95 10.30
C SER A 60 10.93 -5.91 10.08
N ASP A 61 9.75 -5.53 10.57
CA ASP A 61 8.54 -6.35 10.53
C ASP A 61 7.67 -5.95 9.33
N ARG A 62 7.61 -6.83 8.33
CA ARG A 62 6.83 -6.65 7.10
C ARG A 62 5.35 -6.39 7.40
N GLU A 63 4.77 -7.13 8.33
CA GLU A 63 3.33 -7.11 8.59
C GLU A 63 2.92 -5.77 9.22
N ARG A 64 3.73 -5.27 10.17
CA ARG A 64 3.54 -3.94 10.75
C ARG A 64 3.69 -2.81 9.74
N VAL A 65 4.61 -2.96 8.77
CA VAL A 65 4.78 -1.96 7.70
C VAL A 65 3.55 -1.92 6.79
N LEU A 66 3.03 -3.08 6.37
CA LEU A 66 1.83 -3.17 5.54
C LEU A 66 0.59 -2.58 6.23
N ILE A 67 0.35 -2.97 7.49
CA ILE A 67 -0.78 -2.47 8.30
C ILE A 67 -0.64 -0.96 8.54
N GLY A 68 0.56 -0.51 8.93
CA GLY A 68 0.78 0.90 9.23
C GLY A 68 0.68 1.81 8.00
N LEU A 69 0.98 1.28 6.80
CA LEU A 69 0.79 2.01 5.55
C LEU A 69 -0.65 1.89 5.00
N ASP A 70 -1.52 1.11 5.64
CA ASP A 70 -2.90 0.86 5.18
C ASP A 70 -2.99 0.24 3.79
N LEU A 71 -2.00 -0.56 3.43
CA LEU A 71 -1.89 -1.07 2.07
C LEU A 71 -2.69 -2.36 1.82
N LEU A 72 -3.50 -2.78 2.79
CA LEU A 72 -4.36 -3.97 2.72
C LEU A 72 -5.67 -3.76 1.93
N TYR A 73 -5.89 -2.59 1.31
CA TYR A 73 -7.23 -2.19 0.89
C TYR A 73 -7.59 -2.36 -0.59
N ASP A 74 -6.66 -2.75 -1.47
CA ASP A 74 -6.98 -2.81 -2.93
C ASP A 74 -7.44 -4.19 -3.43
N GLU A 75 -7.03 -5.30 -2.80
CA GLU A 75 -7.52 -6.63 -3.22
C GLU A 75 -9.00 -6.90 -2.83
N LEU A 76 -9.59 -6.08 -1.94
CA LEU A 76 -11.00 -6.21 -1.55
C LEU A 76 -11.94 -5.29 -2.34
N ALA A 77 -11.41 -4.27 -3.03
CA ALA A 77 -12.25 -3.33 -3.80
C ALA A 77 -12.60 -3.87 -5.20
N ASP A 78 -11.68 -4.57 -5.86
CA ASP A 78 -11.93 -5.13 -7.20
C ASP A 78 -12.69 -6.47 -7.18
N ASN A 79 -12.67 -7.19 -6.04
CA ASN A 79 -13.33 -8.49 -5.94
C ASN A 79 -14.86 -8.41 -5.71
N SER A 80 -15.39 -7.24 -5.31
CA SER A 80 -16.84 -7.06 -5.15
C SER A 80 -17.56 -6.74 -6.46
N LEU A 81 -16.86 -6.21 -7.46
CA LEU A 81 -17.44 -5.85 -8.76
C LEU A 81 -17.41 -7.02 -9.75
N THR A 82 -16.44 -7.93 -9.62
CA THR A 82 -16.28 -9.07 -10.53
C THR A 82 -17.21 -10.24 -10.22
N SER A 83 -17.53 -10.56 -8.95
CA SER A 83 -18.46 -11.67 -8.67
C SER A 83 -19.90 -11.33 -9.09
N THR A 84 -20.34 -10.10 -8.86
CA THR A 84 -21.74 -9.68 -9.12
C THR A 84 -22.08 -9.64 -10.61
N LEU A 85 -21.10 -9.39 -11.49
CA LEU A 85 -21.31 -9.40 -12.95
C LEU A 85 -21.29 -10.81 -13.55
N MET A 86 -20.63 -11.77 -12.90
CA MET A 86 -20.55 -13.15 -13.40
C MET A 86 -21.83 -13.94 -13.07
N ASP A 87 -22.39 -13.74 -11.87
CA ASP A 87 -23.66 -14.37 -11.46
C ASP A 87 -24.88 -13.89 -12.28
N ALA A 88 -24.83 -12.66 -12.81
CA ALA A 88 -25.96 -12.08 -13.57
C ALA A 88 -26.01 -12.49 -15.05
N LEU A 89 -24.97 -13.15 -15.58
CA LEU A 89 -24.89 -13.56 -16.98
C LEU A 89 -25.15 -15.06 -17.19
N GLU A 90 -25.23 -15.87 -16.12
CA GLU A 90 -25.53 -17.31 -16.23
C GLU A 90 -27.04 -17.60 -16.37
N ASP A 91 -27.93 -16.67 -16.02
CA ASP A 91 -29.39 -16.88 -16.10
C ASP A 91 -30.01 -16.60 -17.50
N ALA A 92 -29.22 -16.21 -18.50
CA ALA A 92 -29.75 -15.79 -19.81
C ALA A 92 -29.52 -16.79 -20.96
N ASP A 93 -28.85 -17.92 -20.75
CA ASP A 93 -28.52 -18.88 -21.82
C ASP A 93 -29.02 -20.32 -21.54
N THR A 94 -30.30 -20.47 -21.19
CA THR A 94 -31.03 -21.70 -21.53
C THR A 94 -32.03 -21.41 -22.63
N THR A 95 -31.48 -21.34 -23.85
CA THR A 95 -32.09 -21.75 -25.12
C THR A 95 -33.58 -22.09 -25.10
N ASP A 96 -34.33 -21.16 -25.67
CA ASP A 96 -35.47 -21.46 -26.52
C ASP A 96 -35.05 -22.53 -27.55
N SER A 97 -35.73 -23.68 -27.59
CA SER A 97 -35.88 -24.62 -28.73
C SER A 97 -36.15 -26.04 -28.23
N ASP A 98 -37.43 -26.40 -28.03
CA ASP A 98 -37.91 -27.62 -28.67
C ASP A 98 -39.42 -27.54 -28.97
N SER A 99 -39.68 -27.47 -30.27
CA SER A 99 -40.70 -28.17 -31.07
C SER A 99 -41.97 -28.70 -30.40
#